data_AF-A0A8J3QSY6-F1
#
_entry.id   AF-A0A8J3QSY6-F1
#
_cell.length_a   1.000
_cell.length_b   1.000
_cell.length_c   1.000
_cell.angle_alpha   90.00
_cell.angle_beta   90.00
_cell.angle_gamma   90.00
#
_symmetry.space_group_name_H-M   'P 1'
#
loop_
_entity.id
_entity.type
_entity.pdbx_description
1 polymer ?
#
loop_
_entity_poly.entity_id
_entity_poly.type
_entity_poly.pdbx_seq_one_letter_code
_entity_poly.pdbx_strand_id
1 'polypeptide(L)'
;MQRGERLARGSERGTALDSPGALLRAWRQHAGWSQGEVAVALHVSSATVSSWETGARRIPLPMLERLDHEYFAGGCLVDLVRALGTPDGYRIDLPSRDAGGVSTQRIPRTYWGHLFSGSAGPVWVWVRPASGARVRGSCYAGAVGVRVDEVAGPPGVFLTGAFMDYEWALHAVLAEPGWVDFGRGVPPEWLGAQIKTFNQFRDLEFINPHPRWLRFCVDSLRLRDHGDPSTLRERLGELIGVSNADRLEASYHRCVGQASPAPATAEPHRDRHVTVSGGPAGPRPPATQDQRRALHKRLREARGLSQSEVAAGLTVLGGTARPVSLHQVHNYESGRSKAHRLPQLPAMLDVLYGGWGWTCFEAVRVRRVAQRVIQATFPSWWRGPVRVSVHPQIPAVAGEGITFSWWPSMSADRELGAEPAAFTVCRVSDEPLRVQVPDGWSVQVHMGYDPDAVDANDDWVPASELAGDQIFDHVLGGWLHLISKTKADLDRALCSPESGTLE
;
A
#
# COMPACT_ATOMS: atom_id res chain seq x y z
N MET A 1 -30.66 -2.32 -26.72
CA MET A 1 -29.73 -3.25 -26.05
C MET A 1 -29.05 -4.21 -27.05
N GLN A 2 -28.63 -3.75 -28.24
CA GLN A 2 -28.01 -4.59 -29.30
C GLN A 2 -26.72 -3.96 -29.90
N ARG A 3 -26.14 -2.94 -29.24
CA ARG A 3 -24.95 -2.23 -29.74
C ARG A 3 -23.62 -2.78 -29.19
N GLY A 4 -23.65 -3.78 -28.30
CA GLY A 4 -22.48 -4.28 -27.57
C GLY A 4 -21.69 -5.41 -28.26
N GLU A 5 -22.28 -6.17 -29.17
CA GLU A 5 -21.64 -7.40 -29.68
C GLU A 5 -20.73 -7.21 -30.90
N ARG A 6 -20.71 -6.03 -31.53
CA ARG A 6 -19.90 -5.79 -32.75
C ARG A 6 -18.44 -5.39 -32.51
N LEU A 7 -17.99 -5.29 -31.25
CA LEU A 7 -16.60 -4.90 -30.92
C LEU A 7 -15.64 -6.09 -30.69
N ALA A 8 -16.13 -7.34 -30.71
CA ALA A 8 -15.34 -8.50 -30.28
C ALA A 8 -14.56 -9.24 -31.38
N ARG A 9 -14.55 -8.79 -32.64
CA ARG A 9 -13.81 -9.46 -33.73
C ARG A 9 -12.88 -8.49 -34.46
N GLY A 10 -11.68 -8.32 -33.90
CA GLY A 10 -10.58 -7.58 -34.50
C GLY A 10 -9.26 -7.95 -33.82
N SER A 11 -8.71 -9.10 -34.21
CA SER A 11 -7.36 -9.58 -33.88
C SER A 11 -6.29 -8.57 -34.35
N GLU A 12 -5.20 -8.42 -33.58
CA GLU A 12 -4.00 -7.58 -33.81
C GLU A 12 -4.07 -6.06 -33.51
N ARG A 13 -5.11 -5.55 -32.86
CA ARG A 13 -5.01 -4.23 -32.21
C ARG A 13 -4.48 -4.42 -30.80
N GLY A 14 -3.37 -3.74 -30.48
CA GLY A 14 -2.77 -3.73 -29.15
C GLY A 14 -3.78 -3.54 -28.02
N THR A 15 -3.49 -4.09 -26.85
CA THR A 15 -4.41 -4.01 -25.70
C THR A 15 -4.61 -2.56 -25.27
N ALA A 16 -5.73 -2.25 -24.61
CA ALA A 16 -5.96 -0.91 -24.05
C ALA A 16 -4.85 -0.50 -23.07
N LEU A 17 -4.12 -1.48 -22.51
CA LEU A 17 -3.03 -1.31 -21.54
C LEU A 17 -1.64 -1.26 -22.19
N ASP A 18 -1.53 -1.19 -23.51
CA ASP A 18 -0.22 -1.13 -24.19
C ASP A 18 0.41 0.26 -24.08
N SER A 19 -0.41 1.32 -24.03
CA SER A 19 0.07 2.70 -23.92
C SER A 19 -1.01 3.64 -23.38
N PRO A 20 -0.62 4.79 -22.81
CA PRO A 20 -1.58 5.82 -22.40
C PRO A 20 -2.53 6.26 -23.53
N GLY A 21 -2.03 6.36 -24.77
CA GLY A 21 -2.86 6.74 -25.92
C GLY A 21 -3.91 5.70 -26.27
N ALA A 22 -3.54 4.41 -26.24
CA ALA A 22 -4.47 3.30 -26.44
C ALA A 22 -5.56 3.26 -25.35
N LEU A 23 -5.17 3.49 -24.09
CA LEU A 23 -6.07 3.56 -22.94
C LEU A 23 -7.09 4.70 -23.08
N LEU A 24 -6.63 5.90 -23.44
CA LEU A 24 -7.50 7.06 -23.68
C LEU A 24 -8.51 6.79 -24.80
N ARG A 25 -8.06 6.18 -25.91
CA ARG A 25 -8.93 5.81 -27.02
C ARG A 25 -9.97 4.79 -26.61
N ALA A 26 -9.58 3.77 -25.85
CA ALA A 26 -10.48 2.71 -25.41
C ALA A 26 -11.57 3.27 -24.49
N TRP A 27 -11.21 4.14 -23.54
CA TRP A 27 -12.19 4.82 -22.69
C TRP A 27 -13.17 5.68 -23.47
N ARG A 28 -12.66 6.49 -24.42
CA ARG A 28 -13.51 7.32 -25.28
C ARG A 28 -14.50 6.46 -26.07
N GLN A 29 -14.03 5.36 -26.67
CA GLN A 29 -14.87 4.45 -27.43
C GLN A 29 -15.93 3.78 -26.56
N HIS A 30 -15.57 3.38 -25.33
CA HIS A 30 -16.51 2.82 -24.36
C HIS A 30 -17.58 3.82 -23.92
N ALA A 31 -17.18 5.08 -23.68
CA ALA A 31 -18.10 6.18 -23.38
C ALA A 31 -19.02 6.54 -24.57
N GLY A 32 -18.75 6.02 -25.76
CA GLY A 32 -19.52 6.28 -26.97
C GLY A 32 -19.23 7.63 -27.61
N TRP A 33 -18.11 8.29 -27.25
CA TRP A 33 -17.76 9.61 -27.74
C TRP A 33 -16.88 9.54 -28.99
N SER A 34 -17.08 10.47 -29.90
CA SER A 34 -16.18 10.79 -30.99
C SER A 34 -15.02 11.65 -30.50
N GLN A 35 -13.92 11.72 -31.26
CA GLN A 35 -12.83 12.65 -30.95
C GLN A 35 -13.29 14.11 -30.98
N GLY A 36 -14.30 14.44 -31.80
CA GLY A 36 -14.90 15.78 -31.87
C GLY A 36 -15.65 16.16 -30.61
N GLU A 37 -16.42 15.25 -30.03
CA GLU A 37 -17.13 15.49 -28.76
C GLU A 37 -16.15 15.70 -27.61
N VAL A 38 -15.09 14.88 -27.53
CA VAL A 38 -14.00 15.09 -26.55
C VAL A 38 -13.33 16.46 -26.75
N ALA A 39 -13.06 16.83 -28.00
CA ALA A 39 -12.43 18.11 -28.32
C ALA A 39 -13.30 19.31 -27.88
N VAL A 40 -14.60 19.24 -28.12
CA VAL A 40 -15.58 20.24 -27.65
C VAL A 40 -15.60 20.31 -26.13
N ALA A 41 -15.71 19.16 -25.45
CA ALA A 41 -15.78 19.08 -24.00
C ALA A 41 -14.52 19.65 -23.33
N LEU A 42 -13.34 19.45 -23.91
CA LEU A 42 -12.07 19.93 -23.35
C LEU A 42 -11.62 21.30 -23.90
N HIS A 43 -12.37 21.89 -24.83
CA HIS A 43 -11.99 23.11 -25.56
C HIS A 43 -10.62 23.02 -26.27
N VAL A 44 -10.38 21.90 -26.96
CA VAL A 44 -9.20 21.67 -27.80
C VAL A 44 -9.62 21.30 -29.23
N SER A 45 -8.65 21.10 -30.13
CA SER A 45 -8.95 20.58 -31.47
C SER A 45 -9.01 19.05 -31.49
N SER A 46 -9.82 18.46 -32.38
CA SER A 46 -9.84 17.01 -32.60
C SER A 46 -8.47 16.45 -32.97
N ALA A 47 -7.64 17.22 -33.68
CA ALA A 47 -6.25 16.86 -33.96
C ALA A 47 -5.41 16.70 -32.68
N THR A 48 -5.66 17.53 -31.67
CA THR A 48 -4.99 17.42 -30.36
C THR A 48 -5.41 16.14 -29.65
N VAL A 49 -6.71 15.81 -29.63
CA VAL A 49 -7.22 14.54 -29.07
C VAL A 49 -6.61 13.34 -29.79
N SER A 50 -6.59 13.38 -31.13
CA SER A 50 -5.96 12.32 -31.92
C SER A 50 -4.48 12.17 -31.60
N SER A 51 -3.76 13.28 -31.40
CA SER A 51 -2.34 13.28 -31.04
C SER A 51 -2.09 12.66 -29.66
N TRP A 52 -3.01 12.85 -28.71
CA TRP A 52 -2.98 12.16 -27.41
C TRP A 52 -3.22 10.65 -27.55
N GLU A 53 -4.25 10.25 -28.31
CA GLU A 53 -4.60 8.84 -28.50
C GLU A 53 -3.57 8.04 -29.31
N THR A 54 -2.79 8.68 -30.16
CA THR A 54 -1.68 8.04 -30.89
C THR A 54 -0.37 8.06 -30.11
N GLY A 55 -0.32 8.76 -28.98
CA GLY A 55 0.92 8.99 -28.22
C GLY A 55 1.88 9.97 -28.88
N ALA A 56 1.51 10.62 -29.99
CA ALA A 56 2.34 11.63 -30.65
C ALA A 56 2.57 12.87 -29.76
N ARG A 57 1.58 13.21 -28.92
CA ARG A 57 1.71 14.20 -27.86
C ARG A 57 1.14 13.64 -26.57
N ARG A 58 1.75 14.00 -25.45
CA ARG A 58 1.23 13.66 -24.13
C ARG A 58 0.02 14.53 -23.77
N ILE A 59 -1.00 13.93 -23.16
CA ILE A 59 -2.10 14.67 -22.53
C ILE A 59 -1.59 15.39 -21.26
N PRO A 60 -1.82 16.71 -21.09
CA PRO A 60 -1.54 17.42 -19.84
C PRO A 60 -2.40 16.88 -18.69
N LEU A 61 -1.88 16.85 -17.46
CA LEU A 61 -2.60 16.31 -16.30
C LEU A 61 -3.98 16.97 -16.07
N PRO A 62 -4.13 18.31 -16.16
CA PRO A 62 -5.45 18.93 -15.98
C PRO A 62 -6.49 18.48 -17.02
N MET A 63 -6.07 18.14 -18.24
CA MET A 63 -6.96 17.62 -19.27
C MET A 63 -7.31 16.15 -19.02
N LEU A 64 -6.37 15.37 -18.48
CA LEU A 64 -6.60 13.99 -18.08
C LEU A 64 -7.57 13.89 -16.90
N GLU A 65 -7.42 14.76 -15.90
CA GLU A 65 -8.35 14.86 -14.75
C GLU A 65 -9.75 15.26 -15.21
N ARG A 66 -9.86 16.18 -16.19
CA ARG A 66 -11.14 16.53 -16.78
C ARG A 66 -11.77 15.35 -17.53
N LEU A 67 -11.00 14.60 -18.32
CA LEU A 67 -11.51 13.39 -18.98
C LEU A 67 -11.98 12.32 -18.00
N ASP A 68 -11.24 12.11 -16.92
CA ASP A 68 -11.62 11.17 -15.88
C ASP A 68 -12.98 11.53 -15.27
N HIS A 69 -13.23 12.83 -15.05
CA HIS A 69 -14.53 13.34 -14.62
C HIS A 69 -15.62 13.13 -15.69
N GLU A 70 -15.40 13.55 -16.94
CA GLU A 70 -16.38 13.44 -18.03
C GLU A 70 -16.76 11.97 -18.35
N TYR A 71 -15.84 11.04 -18.15
CA TYR A 71 -16.08 9.61 -18.33
C TYR A 71 -16.58 8.90 -17.07
N PHE A 72 -16.78 9.62 -15.96
CA PHE A 72 -17.15 9.06 -14.66
C PHE A 72 -16.20 7.94 -14.20
N ALA A 73 -14.90 8.08 -14.49
CA ALA A 73 -13.89 7.05 -14.20
C ALA A 73 -13.45 7.03 -12.72
N GLY A 74 -13.82 8.04 -11.92
CA GLY A 74 -13.64 8.04 -10.47
C GLY A 74 -12.17 7.98 -10.02
N GLY A 75 -11.28 8.61 -10.78
CA GLY A 75 -9.82 8.59 -10.61
C GLY A 75 -9.11 7.45 -11.34
N CYS A 76 -9.84 6.45 -11.84
CA CYS A 76 -9.25 5.26 -12.44
C CYS A 76 -8.45 5.57 -13.71
N LEU A 77 -8.91 6.51 -14.55
CA LEU A 77 -8.20 6.88 -15.78
C LEU A 77 -6.91 7.61 -15.48
N VAL A 78 -6.93 8.55 -14.54
CA VAL A 78 -5.73 9.27 -14.11
C VAL A 78 -4.68 8.29 -13.57
N ASP A 79 -5.09 7.40 -12.66
CA ASP A 79 -4.17 6.48 -11.99
C ASP A 79 -3.65 5.38 -12.94
N LEU A 80 -4.49 4.85 -13.84
CA LEU A 80 -4.04 3.86 -14.83
C LEU A 80 -3.06 4.45 -15.84
N VAL A 81 -3.28 5.68 -16.32
CA VAL A 81 -2.32 6.35 -17.21
C VAL A 81 -0.95 6.51 -16.53
N ARG A 82 -0.92 6.82 -15.23
CA ARG A 82 0.33 6.91 -14.46
C ARG A 82 0.98 5.54 -14.27
N ALA A 83 0.19 4.52 -13.92
CA ALA A 83 0.64 3.15 -13.67
C ALA A 83 1.26 2.46 -14.90
N LEU A 84 0.82 2.83 -16.12
CA LEU A 84 1.42 2.34 -17.36
C LEU A 84 2.91 2.68 -17.48
N GLY A 85 3.35 3.79 -16.89
CA GLY A 85 4.74 4.22 -16.90
C GLY A 85 5.66 3.49 -15.91
N THR A 86 5.10 2.75 -14.94
CA THR A 86 5.88 2.20 -13.81
C THR A 86 7.07 1.32 -14.24
N PRO A 87 6.93 0.35 -15.17
CA PRO A 87 8.07 -0.46 -15.61
C PRO A 87 9.23 0.34 -16.22
N ASP A 88 8.94 1.45 -16.89
CA ASP A 88 9.96 2.31 -17.50
C ASP A 88 10.53 3.34 -16.51
N GLY A 89 9.72 3.75 -15.52
CA GLY A 89 10.13 4.67 -14.47
C GLY A 89 11.11 4.05 -13.48
N TYR A 90 10.93 2.78 -13.12
CA TYR A 90 11.81 2.04 -12.20
C TYR A 90 13.01 1.41 -12.92
N ARG A 91 13.81 2.28 -13.54
CA ARG A 91 15.10 1.93 -14.13
C ARG A 91 16.25 2.52 -13.31
N ILE A 92 17.24 1.71 -12.95
CA ILE A 92 18.49 2.18 -12.35
C ILE A 92 19.68 1.86 -13.24
N ASP A 93 20.68 2.70 -13.10
CA ASP A 93 21.98 2.55 -13.72
C ASP A 93 22.86 1.72 -12.80
N LEU A 94 23.20 0.51 -13.22
CA LEU A 94 24.09 -0.40 -12.52
C LEU A 94 25.45 -0.45 -13.21
N PRO A 95 26.56 -0.56 -12.46
CA PRO A 95 27.86 -0.88 -13.04
C PRO A 95 27.76 -2.22 -13.79
N SER A 96 28.13 -2.22 -15.07
CA SER A 96 28.26 -3.45 -15.85
C SER A 96 29.46 -4.24 -15.35
N ARG A 97 29.28 -5.54 -15.11
CA ARG A 97 30.36 -6.44 -14.64
C ARG A 97 31.47 -6.61 -15.67
N ASP A 98 31.16 -6.49 -16.97
CA ASP A 98 32.03 -7.02 -18.02
C ASP A 98 32.78 -5.95 -18.83
N ALA A 99 32.54 -4.64 -18.62
CA ALA A 99 33.11 -3.62 -19.51
C ALA A 99 33.36 -2.22 -18.93
N GLY A 100 33.27 -2.02 -17.61
CA GLY A 100 33.39 -0.66 -17.03
C GLY A 100 32.31 0.33 -17.50
N GLY A 101 31.27 -0.16 -18.19
CA GLY A 101 30.11 0.62 -18.64
C GLY A 101 28.97 0.62 -17.63
N VAL A 102 27.92 1.39 -17.92
CA VAL A 102 26.69 1.45 -17.13
C VAL A 102 25.59 0.71 -17.88
N SER A 103 24.94 -0.26 -17.23
CA SER A 103 23.74 -0.94 -17.75
C SER A 103 22.51 -0.38 -17.05
N THR A 104 21.57 0.15 -17.83
CA THR A 104 20.27 0.58 -17.30
C THR A 104 19.32 -0.61 -17.25
N GLN A 105 18.93 -1.03 -16.05
CA GLN A 105 18.07 -2.19 -15.82
C GLN A 105 16.74 -1.79 -15.18
N ARG A 106 15.67 -2.49 -15.58
CA ARG A 106 14.37 -2.41 -14.91
C ARG A 106 14.43 -3.19 -13.59
N ILE A 107 13.74 -2.68 -12.58
CA ILE A 107 13.80 -3.17 -11.20
C ILE A 107 12.41 -3.61 -10.73
N PRO A 108 11.94 -4.79 -11.15
CA PRO A 108 10.76 -5.37 -10.54
C PRO A 108 11.05 -5.71 -9.07
N ARG A 109 10.01 -5.68 -8.23
CA ARG A 109 10.15 -5.87 -6.77
C ARG A 109 9.16 -6.92 -6.30
N THR A 110 9.50 -7.54 -5.18
CA THR A 110 8.65 -8.50 -4.45
C THR A 110 7.77 -7.81 -3.42
N TYR A 111 8.06 -6.57 -3.02
CA TYR A 111 7.28 -5.83 -2.05
C TYR A 111 6.90 -4.46 -2.59
N TRP A 112 5.61 -4.15 -2.49
CA TRP A 112 5.02 -2.88 -2.86
C TRP A 112 4.01 -2.49 -1.78
N GLY A 113 3.80 -1.19 -1.61
CA GLY A 113 2.73 -0.71 -0.74
C GLY A 113 2.23 0.65 -1.18
N HIS A 114 1.08 1.02 -0.64
CA HIS A 114 0.48 2.32 -0.86
C HIS A 114 -0.44 2.66 0.30
N LEU A 115 -0.51 3.93 0.66
CA LEU A 115 -1.51 4.44 1.58
C LEU A 115 -2.39 5.42 0.83
N PHE A 116 -3.65 5.04 0.63
CA PHE A 116 -4.61 5.96 0.07
C PHE A 116 -4.95 7.05 1.09
N SER A 117 -5.16 8.27 0.60
CA SER A 117 -5.56 9.42 1.42
C SER A 117 -6.85 10.02 0.90
N GLY A 118 -7.65 10.61 1.78
CA GLY A 118 -8.98 11.15 1.46
C GLY A 118 -10.10 10.14 1.71
N SER A 119 -11.24 10.34 1.06
CA SER A 119 -12.45 9.56 1.31
C SER A 119 -12.30 8.08 0.97
N ALA A 120 -13.03 7.26 1.73
CA ALA A 120 -13.26 5.86 1.40
C ALA A 120 -13.87 5.72 -0.02
N GLY A 121 -13.54 4.63 -0.69
CA GLY A 121 -14.01 4.38 -2.06
C GLY A 121 -13.33 3.18 -2.72
N PRO A 122 -13.74 2.84 -3.94
CA PRO A 122 -13.14 1.73 -4.68
C PRO A 122 -11.67 2.02 -4.98
N VAL A 123 -10.85 1.00 -4.79
CA VAL A 123 -9.42 1.00 -5.11
C VAL A 123 -9.04 -0.28 -5.83
N TRP A 124 -7.90 -0.23 -6.50
CA TRP A 124 -7.33 -1.38 -7.17
C TRP A 124 -5.83 -1.52 -6.90
N VAL A 125 -5.37 -2.76 -6.94
CA VAL A 125 -3.95 -3.16 -6.98
C VAL A 125 -3.73 -3.85 -8.32
N TRP A 126 -2.87 -3.31 -9.16
CA TRP A 126 -2.56 -3.87 -10.47
C TRP A 126 -1.23 -4.60 -10.41
N VAL A 127 -1.28 -5.93 -10.41
CA VAL A 127 -0.09 -6.78 -10.30
C VAL A 127 0.26 -7.34 -11.67
N ARG A 128 1.46 -7.04 -12.16
CA ARG A 128 1.98 -7.53 -13.44
C ARG A 128 3.25 -8.36 -13.22
N PRO A 129 3.38 -9.53 -13.86
CA PRO A 129 4.59 -10.31 -13.77
C PRO A 129 5.75 -9.57 -14.47
N ALA A 130 6.96 -9.63 -13.91
CA ALA A 130 8.14 -9.11 -14.62
C ALA A 130 8.68 -10.10 -15.66
N SER A 131 8.42 -11.39 -15.43
CA SER A 131 8.76 -12.50 -16.32
C SER A 131 7.67 -13.57 -16.27
N GLY A 132 7.51 -14.33 -17.35
CA GLY A 132 6.49 -15.37 -17.43
C GLY A 132 5.07 -14.83 -17.54
N ALA A 133 4.10 -15.64 -17.12
CA ALA A 133 2.68 -15.35 -17.27
C ALA A 133 1.87 -15.54 -15.98
N ARG A 134 2.52 -15.84 -14.85
CA ARG A 134 1.86 -16.13 -13.58
C ARG A 134 2.20 -15.07 -12.54
N VAL A 135 1.21 -14.68 -11.75
CA VAL A 135 1.37 -13.79 -10.60
C VAL A 135 1.05 -14.60 -9.36
N ARG A 136 2.01 -14.68 -8.42
CA ARG A 136 1.81 -15.31 -7.12
C ARG A 136 2.20 -14.35 -6.01
N GLY A 137 1.37 -14.26 -4.97
CA GLY A 137 1.63 -13.40 -3.83
C GLY A 137 0.43 -13.23 -2.91
N SER A 138 0.47 -12.17 -2.11
CA SER A 138 -0.62 -11.69 -1.29
C SER A 138 -0.79 -10.19 -1.44
N CYS A 139 -2.01 -9.70 -1.24
CA CYS A 139 -2.30 -8.29 -1.10
C CYS A 139 -3.15 -8.09 0.16
N TYR A 140 -2.72 -7.23 1.08
CA TYR A 140 -3.34 -7.10 2.39
C TYR A 140 -3.27 -5.69 2.94
N ALA A 141 -4.21 -5.35 3.83
CA ALA A 141 -4.21 -4.15 4.64
C ALA A 141 -4.43 -4.55 6.10
N GLY A 142 -3.46 -4.23 6.96
CA GLY A 142 -3.41 -4.77 8.32
C GLY A 142 -3.36 -6.29 8.32
N ALA A 143 -4.12 -6.93 9.22
CA ALA A 143 -4.11 -8.38 9.38
C ALA A 143 -4.85 -9.16 8.29
N VAL A 144 -5.49 -8.48 7.32
CA VAL A 144 -6.39 -9.13 6.36
C VAL A 144 -6.04 -8.80 4.93
N GLY A 145 -6.08 -9.81 4.08
CA GLY A 145 -5.89 -9.65 2.67
C GLY A 145 -6.36 -10.85 1.88
N VAL A 146 -5.77 -10.98 0.70
CA VAL A 146 -6.12 -11.97 -0.30
C VAL A 146 -4.85 -12.58 -0.86
N ARG A 147 -4.87 -13.88 -1.13
CA ARG A 147 -3.79 -14.54 -1.87
C ARG A 147 -4.12 -14.53 -3.35
N VAL A 148 -3.08 -14.36 -4.15
CA VAL A 148 -3.16 -14.35 -5.60
C VAL A 148 -2.25 -15.43 -6.13
N ASP A 149 -2.78 -16.29 -7.00
CA ASP A 149 -2.02 -17.30 -7.73
C ASP A 149 -2.66 -17.53 -9.11
N GLU A 150 -2.44 -16.58 -10.02
CA GLU A 150 -3.20 -16.45 -11.26
C GLU A 150 -2.29 -16.51 -12.49
N VAL A 151 -2.76 -17.15 -13.57
CA VAL A 151 -2.12 -17.07 -14.88
C VAL A 151 -2.70 -15.86 -15.61
N ALA A 152 -2.00 -14.73 -15.54
CA ALA A 152 -2.49 -13.42 -15.94
C ALA A 152 -1.88 -12.88 -17.25
N GLY A 153 -0.78 -13.49 -17.73
CA GLY A 153 -0.05 -13.00 -18.91
C GLY A 153 0.55 -11.59 -18.71
N PRO A 154 0.98 -10.92 -19.81
CA PRO A 154 1.61 -9.60 -19.73
C PRO A 154 0.72 -8.49 -19.15
N PRO A 155 -0.60 -8.42 -19.42
CA PRO A 155 -1.48 -7.40 -18.82
C PRO A 155 -1.61 -7.52 -17.29
N GLY A 156 -1.28 -8.67 -16.70
CA GLY A 156 -1.40 -8.88 -15.26
C GLY A 156 -2.83 -9.00 -14.77
N VAL A 157 -3.00 -8.83 -13.46
CA VAL A 157 -4.28 -8.99 -12.75
C VAL A 157 -4.57 -7.73 -11.94
N PHE A 158 -5.80 -7.24 -12.02
CA PHE A 158 -6.35 -6.25 -11.11
C PHE A 158 -7.01 -6.94 -9.93
N LEU A 159 -6.66 -6.47 -8.74
CA LEU A 159 -7.30 -6.82 -7.49
C LEU A 159 -8.09 -5.60 -7.05
N THR A 160 -9.41 -5.70 -7.02
CA THR A 160 -10.29 -4.58 -6.70
C THR A 160 -10.97 -4.80 -5.36
N GLY A 161 -11.13 -3.73 -4.59
CA GLY A 161 -11.79 -3.73 -3.29
C GLY A 161 -12.21 -2.32 -2.91
N ALA A 162 -12.80 -2.14 -1.73
CA ALA A 162 -12.98 -0.79 -1.20
C ALA A 162 -11.89 -0.49 -0.18
N PHE A 163 -11.29 0.69 -0.34
CA PHE A 163 -10.48 1.31 0.68
C PHE A 163 -11.43 1.97 1.68
N MET A 164 -11.41 1.46 2.91
CA MET A 164 -12.31 1.88 3.98
C MET A 164 -11.60 2.72 5.05
N ASP A 165 -10.28 2.56 5.18
CA ASP A 165 -9.54 3.08 6.31
C ASP A 165 -8.21 3.72 5.88
N TYR A 166 -8.05 5.00 6.20
CA TYR A 166 -6.81 5.75 5.95
C TYR A 166 -5.66 5.36 6.88
N GLU A 167 -5.91 4.45 7.80
CA GLU A 167 -4.97 4.05 8.84
C GLU A 167 -4.22 2.76 8.53
N TRP A 168 -4.49 2.09 7.40
CA TRP A 168 -3.75 0.89 7.00
C TRP A 168 -3.23 1.02 5.58
N ALA A 169 -1.92 0.79 5.45
CA ALA A 169 -1.29 0.67 4.15
C ALA A 169 -1.80 -0.60 3.46
N LEU A 170 -2.05 -0.50 2.16
CA LEU A 170 -2.30 -1.64 1.29
C LEU A 170 -0.96 -2.13 0.78
N HIS A 171 -0.63 -3.37 1.08
CA HIS A 171 0.60 -4.04 0.71
C HIS A 171 0.34 -5.05 -0.40
N ALA A 172 1.34 -5.26 -1.26
CA ALA A 172 1.39 -6.35 -2.22
C ALA A 172 2.76 -7.04 -2.13
N VAL A 173 2.75 -8.31 -1.72
CA VAL A 173 3.93 -9.13 -1.53
C VAL A 173 3.91 -10.27 -2.53
N LEU A 174 4.85 -10.26 -3.47
CA LEU A 174 4.93 -11.20 -4.57
C LEU A 174 5.98 -12.27 -4.29
N ALA A 175 5.68 -13.51 -4.66
CA ALA A 175 6.62 -14.63 -4.61
C ALA A 175 7.78 -14.46 -5.60
N GLU A 176 7.53 -13.76 -6.70
CA GLU A 176 8.51 -13.44 -7.74
C GLU A 176 8.49 -11.93 -8.01
N PRO A 177 9.63 -11.30 -8.37
CA PRO A 177 9.65 -9.89 -8.71
C PRO A 177 8.63 -9.53 -9.78
N GLY A 178 7.82 -8.51 -9.51
CA GLY A 178 6.80 -8.00 -10.41
C GLY A 178 6.67 -6.49 -10.34
N TRP A 179 5.67 -5.97 -11.05
CA TRP A 179 5.27 -4.57 -11.01
C TRP A 179 3.93 -4.46 -10.32
N VAL A 180 3.82 -3.56 -9.35
CA VAL A 180 2.55 -3.26 -8.72
C VAL A 180 2.29 -1.77 -8.80
N ASP A 181 1.07 -1.42 -9.18
CA ASP A 181 0.54 -0.07 -9.01
C ASP A 181 -0.74 -0.12 -8.21
N PHE A 182 -1.07 1.03 -7.63
CA PHE A 182 -2.25 1.24 -6.82
C PHE A 182 -2.99 2.44 -7.38
N GLY A 183 -4.32 2.39 -7.37
CA GLY A 183 -5.12 3.53 -7.79
C GLY A 183 -6.56 3.44 -7.33
N ARG A 184 -7.31 4.50 -7.62
CA ARG A 184 -8.71 4.66 -7.25
C ARG A 184 -9.65 4.30 -8.39
N GLY A 185 -10.93 4.12 -8.05
CA GLY A 185 -11.99 3.79 -9.00
C GLY A 185 -12.07 2.30 -9.29
N VAL A 186 -12.86 1.94 -10.30
CA VAL A 186 -13.08 0.55 -10.71
C VAL A 186 -12.48 0.36 -12.11
N PRO A 187 -11.41 -0.43 -12.27
CA PRO A 187 -10.89 -0.80 -13.57
C PRO A 187 -11.99 -1.49 -14.40
N PRO A 188 -12.27 -1.04 -15.63
CA PRO A 188 -13.29 -1.67 -16.44
C PRO A 188 -12.85 -3.01 -17.04
N GLU A 189 -13.79 -3.95 -17.18
CA GLU A 189 -13.55 -5.29 -17.73
C GLU A 189 -13.01 -5.29 -19.17
N TRP A 190 -13.33 -4.26 -19.95
CA TRP A 190 -12.87 -4.14 -21.33
C TRP A 190 -11.36 -3.82 -21.46
N LEU A 191 -10.64 -3.57 -20.36
CA LEU A 191 -9.20 -3.37 -20.37
C LEU A 191 -8.41 -4.62 -20.83
N GLY A 192 -9.03 -5.80 -20.75
CA GLY A 192 -8.42 -7.05 -21.20
C GLY A 192 -7.44 -7.68 -20.20
N ALA A 193 -7.29 -7.11 -19.00
CA ALA A 193 -6.64 -7.76 -17.87
C ALA A 193 -7.68 -8.45 -16.98
N GLN A 194 -7.27 -9.52 -16.29
CA GLN A 194 -8.14 -10.22 -15.36
C GLN A 194 -8.48 -9.31 -14.19
N ILE A 195 -9.76 -9.22 -13.81
CA ILE A 195 -10.21 -8.47 -12.63
C ILE A 195 -10.71 -9.46 -11.59
N LYS A 196 -10.19 -9.34 -10.37
CA LYS A 196 -10.61 -10.08 -9.19
C LYS A 196 -11.13 -9.08 -8.19
N THR A 197 -12.41 -9.19 -7.84
CA THR A 197 -13.04 -8.32 -6.86
C THR A 197 -13.11 -9.04 -5.53
N PHE A 198 -12.57 -8.42 -4.48
CA PHE A 198 -12.48 -8.99 -3.14
C PHE A 198 -13.50 -8.38 -2.18
N ASN A 199 -14.66 -7.98 -2.72
CA ASN A 199 -15.78 -7.47 -1.94
C ASN A 199 -16.61 -8.59 -1.28
N GLN A 200 -16.36 -9.84 -1.64
CA GLN A 200 -16.98 -11.00 -1.00
C GLN A 200 -15.97 -11.57 -0.01
N PHE A 201 -16.35 -11.66 1.27
CA PHE A 201 -15.56 -12.26 2.37
C PHE A 201 -14.93 -13.64 2.04
N ARG A 202 -15.43 -14.31 0.99
CA ARG A 202 -14.95 -15.60 0.49
C ARG A 202 -13.47 -15.65 0.16
N ASP A 203 -12.88 -14.53 -0.20
CA ASP A 203 -11.48 -14.48 -0.62
C ASP A 203 -10.57 -13.83 0.45
N LEU A 204 -11.15 -13.34 1.55
CA LEU A 204 -10.40 -12.73 2.64
C LEU A 204 -9.78 -13.81 3.53
N GLU A 205 -8.49 -13.65 3.79
CA GLU A 205 -7.69 -14.46 4.69
C GLU A 205 -7.00 -13.55 5.71
N PHE A 206 -6.77 -14.06 6.91
CA PHE A 206 -5.80 -13.43 7.80
C PHE A 206 -4.39 -13.67 7.26
N ILE A 207 -3.67 -12.59 7.00
CA ILE A 207 -2.30 -12.61 6.50
C ILE A 207 -1.40 -12.20 7.65
N ASN A 208 -0.63 -13.17 8.18
CA ASN A 208 0.30 -13.02 9.30
C ASN A 208 -0.25 -12.29 10.54
N PRO A 209 -1.46 -12.63 11.05
CA PRO A 209 -2.04 -11.86 12.12
C PRO A 209 -1.27 -12.11 13.43
N HIS A 210 -0.85 -11.06 14.12
CA HIS A 210 -0.23 -11.20 15.44
C HIS A 210 -1.20 -11.90 16.42
N PRO A 211 -0.77 -12.88 17.23
CA PRO A 211 -1.67 -13.65 18.10
C PRO A 211 -2.50 -12.79 19.06
N ARG A 212 -1.93 -11.68 19.58
CA ARG A 212 -2.68 -10.73 20.43
C ARG A 212 -3.79 -10.02 19.66
N TRP A 213 -3.57 -9.69 18.39
CA TRP A 213 -4.60 -9.08 17.54
C TRP A 213 -5.75 -10.05 17.29
N LEU A 214 -5.43 -11.30 16.93
CA LEU A 214 -6.44 -12.35 16.75
C LEU A 214 -7.25 -12.60 18.02
N ARG A 215 -6.57 -12.77 19.15
CA ARG A 215 -7.21 -12.95 20.44
C ARG A 215 -8.14 -11.79 20.75
N PHE A 216 -7.66 -10.56 20.54
CA PHE A 216 -8.46 -9.37 20.74
C PHE A 216 -9.73 -9.36 19.86
N CYS A 217 -9.64 -9.67 18.57
CA CYS A 217 -10.81 -9.78 17.69
C CYS A 217 -11.80 -10.86 18.15
N VAL A 218 -11.30 -12.03 18.55
CA VAL A 218 -12.14 -13.14 19.03
C VAL A 218 -12.81 -12.83 20.36
N ASP A 219 -12.06 -12.28 21.32
CA ASP A 219 -12.58 -11.90 22.64
C ASP A 219 -13.63 -10.78 22.49
N SER A 220 -13.39 -9.80 21.61
CA SER A 220 -14.37 -8.74 21.28
C SER A 220 -15.66 -9.30 20.67
N LEU A 221 -15.54 -10.26 19.76
CA LEU A 221 -16.71 -10.94 19.18
C LEU A 221 -17.48 -11.76 20.23
N ARG A 222 -16.77 -12.50 21.10
CA ARG A 222 -17.39 -13.28 22.18
C ARG A 222 -18.14 -12.40 23.18
N LEU A 223 -17.57 -11.25 23.55
CA LEU A 223 -18.22 -10.29 24.45
C LEU A 223 -19.55 -9.78 23.86
N ARG A 224 -19.61 -9.57 22.54
CA ARG A 224 -20.81 -9.11 21.83
C ARG A 224 -21.87 -10.22 21.66
N ASP A 225 -21.43 -11.47 21.62
CA ASP A 225 -22.29 -12.64 21.44
C ASP A 225 -22.75 -13.28 22.78
N HIS A 226 -22.56 -12.58 23.90
CA HIS A 226 -22.80 -13.11 25.25
C HIS A 226 -22.03 -14.41 25.60
N GLY A 227 -20.96 -14.71 24.85
CA GLY A 227 -19.94 -15.70 25.20
C GLY A 227 -20.12 -17.12 24.68
N ASP A 228 -21.17 -17.47 23.91
CA ASP A 228 -21.33 -18.82 23.35
C ASP A 228 -20.55 -18.96 22.00
N PRO A 229 -19.46 -19.75 21.94
CA PRO A 229 -18.69 -19.92 20.72
C PRO A 229 -19.45 -20.60 19.56
N SER A 230 -20.46 -21.42 19.88
CA SER A 230 -21.24 -22.15 18.86
C SER A 230 -22.17 -21.21 18.10
N THR A 231 -22.79 -20.27 18.82
CA THR A 231 -23.66 -19.21 18.29
C THR A 231 -22.88 -18.23 17.42
N LEU A 232 -21.69 -17.78 17.85
CA LEU A 232 -20.83 -16.91 17.05
C LEU A 232 -20.43 -17.56 15.72
N ARG A 233 -20.12 -18.86 15.74
CA ARG A 233 -19.76 -19.62 14.53
C ARG A 233 -20.93 -19.70 13.56
N GLU A 234 -22.12 -20.01 14.06
CA GLU A 234 -23.33 -20.07 13.24
C GLU A 234 -23.63 -18.70 12.59
N ARG A 235 -23.59 -17.63 13.38
CA ARG A 235 -23.87 -16.25 12.93
C ARG A 235 -22.81 -15.69 11.97
N LEU A 236 -21.53 -15.98 12.22
CA LEU A 236 -20.47 -15.72 11.23
C LEU A 236 -20.69 -16.58 9.98
N GLY A 237 -21.11 -17.84 10.14
CA GLY A 237 -21.50 -18.73 9.05
C GLY A 237 -22.62 -18.15 8.18
N GLU A 238 -23.61 -17.47 8.78
CA GLU A 238 -24.67 -16.77 8.06
C GLU A 238 -24.17 -15.52 7.34
N LEU A 239 -23.27 -14.75 7.98
CA LEU A 239 -22.76 -13.49 7.44
C LEU A 239 -21.76 -13.70 6.30
N ILE A 240 -20.83 -14.65 6.48
CA ILE A 240 -19.65 -14.82 5.60
C ILE A 240 -19.58 -16.22 4.97
N GLY A 241 -20.47 -17.14 5.32
CA GLY A 241 -20.47 -18.53 4.87
C GLY A 241 -19.72 -19.46 5.82
N VAL A 242 -20.30 -20.63 6.14
CA VAL A 242 -19.75 -21.62 7.09
C VAL A 242 -18.32 -22.03 6.76
N SER A 243 -18.02 -22.32 5.50
CA SER A 243 -16.65 -22.69 5.08
C SER A 243 -15.62 -21.58 5.37
N ASN A 244 -16.02 -20.31 5.31
CA ASN A 244 -15.12 -19.20 5.60
C ASN A 244 -14.95 -19.00 7.10
N ALA A 245 -16.02 -19.15 7.88
CA ALA A 245 -15.93 -19.19 9.33
C ALA A 245 -14.98 -20.31 9.78
N ASP A 246 -15.07 -21.51 9.19
CA ASP A 246 -14.18 -22.63 9.48
C ASP A 246 -12.72 -22.32 9.13
N ARG A 247 -12.45 -21.67 7.98
CA ARG A 247 -11.09 -21.25 7.61
C ARG A 247 -10.55 -20.16 8.56
N LEU A 248 -11.39 -19.22 8.96
CA LEU A 248 -11.06 -18.15 9.91
C LEU A 248 -10.66 -18.77 11.25
N GLU A 249 -11.49 -19.69 11.74
CA GLU A 249 -11.27 -20.41 12.99
C GLU A 249 -10.04 -21.33 12.92
N ALA A 250 -9.83 -22.05 11.81
CA ALA A 250 -8.64 -22.86 11.59
C ALA A 250 -7.37 -22.01 11.53
N SER A 251 -7.40 -20.84 10.91
CA SER A 251 -6.29 -19.87 10.94
C SER A 251 -6.05 -19.36 12.34
N TYR A 252 -7.11 -19.01 13.09
CA TYR A 252 -7.01 -18.64 14.49
C TYR A 252 -6.35 -19.74 15.34
N HIS A 253 -6.85 -20.97 15.27
CA HIS A 253 -6.30 -22.10 16.02
C HIS A 253 -4.88 -22.46 15.60
N ARG A 254 -4.51 -22.29 14.32
CA ARG A 254 -3.10 -22.42 13.90
C ARG A 254 -2.21 -21.37 14.55
N CYS A 255 -2.65 -20.11 14.57
CA CYS A 255 -1.87 -19.02 15.17
C CYS A 255 -1.81 -19.10 16.70
N VAL A 256 -2.91 -19.46 17.37
CA VAL A 256 -3.02 -19.53 18.83
C VAL A 256 -2.53 -20.86 19.39
N GLY A 257 -2.75 -21.98 18.71
CA GLY A 257 -2.22 -23.30 19.09
C GLY A 257 -0.70 -23.38 18.97
N GLN A 258 -0.10 -22.55 18.13
CA GLN A 258 1.35 -22.32 18.12
C GLN A 258 1.83 -21.46 19.29
N ALA A 259 0.95 -20.65 19.90
CA ALA A 259 1.21 -19.83 21.07
C ALA A 259 0.90 -20.56 22.40
N SER A 260 1.20 -21.88 22.45
CA SER A 260 1.09 -22.65 23.69
C SER A 260 1.93 -21.99 24.79
N PRO A 261 1.45 -21.88 26.04
CA PRO A 261 2.24 -21.30 27.12
C PRO A 261 3.50 -22.15 27.29
N ALA A 262 4.65 -21.59 26.95
CA ALA A 262 5.93 -22.23 27.23
C ALA A 262 5.95 -22.58 28.73
N PRO A 263 6.27 -23.84 29.12
CA PRO A 263 6.40 -24.18 30.52
C PRO A 263 7.43 -23.24 31.14
N ALA A 264 7.17 -22.76 32.37
CA ALA A 264 7.94 -21.72 33.07
C ALA A 264 9.43 -22.03 33.31
N THR A 265 9.91 -23.17 32.81
CA THR A 265 11.28 -23.67 32.93
C THR A 265 11.89 -24.08 31.59
N ALA A 266 11.22 -23.85 30.46
CA ALA A 266 11.82 -24.08 29.15
C ALA A 266 12.89 -23.01 28.91
N GLU A 267 14.12 -23.45 28.65
CA GLU A 267 15.18 -22.58 28.14
C GLU A 267 14.63 -21.70 27.01
N PRO A 268 15.00 -20.41 26.96
CA PRO A 268 14.51 -19.51 25.93
C PRO A 268 14.74 -20.15 24.57
N HIS A 269 13.65 -20.43 23.84
CA HIS A 269 13.64 -21.05 22.53
C HIS A 269 14.46 -20.19 21.55
N ARG A 270 15.78 -20.40 21.52
CA ARG A 270 16.72 -19.74 20.61
C ARG A 270 16.51 -20.12 19.14
N ASP A 271 15.70 -21.14 18.86
CA ASP A 271 15.61 -21.74 17.51
C ASP A 271 14.33 -21.44 16.73
N ARG A 272 13.39 -20.65 17.26
CA ARG A 272 12.21 -20.22 16.49
C ARG A 272 11.84 -18.78 16.78
N HIS A 273 12.77 -17.87 16.49
CA HIS A 273 12.31 -16.68 15.79
C HIS A 273 11.52 -17.20 14.59
N VAL A 274 10.22 -16.89 14.53
CA VAL A 274 9.63 -16.67 13.21
C VAL A 274 10.49 -15.54 12.66
N THR A 275 11.57 -15.92 11.98
CA THR A 275 12.13 -15.13 10.92
C THR A 275 10.93 -14.92 10.02
N VAL A 276 10.21 -13.83 10.26
CA VAL A 276 9.70 -13.03 9.16
C VAL A 276 10.97 -12.77 8.37
N SER A 277 11.20 -13.71 7.46
CA SER A 277 12.41 -13.89 6.68
C SER A 277 12.82 -12.51 6.25
N GLY A 278 14.07 -12.11 6.51
CA GLY A 278 14.61 -10.83 6.06
C GLY A 278 14.04 -10.52 4.69
N GLY A 279 13.42 -9.34 4.56
CA GLY A 279 12.49 -9.02 3.48
C GLY A 279 12.96 -9.61 2.15
N PRO A 280 12.07 -10.23 1.35
CA PRO A 280 12.45 -11.05 0.21
C PRO A 280 13.52 -10.35 -0.60
N ALA A 281 14.68 -11.02 -0.81
CA ALA A 281 15.93 -10.51 -1.40
C ALA A 281 15.70 -9.54 -2.57
N GLY A 282 15.37 -8.31 -2.20
CA GLY A 282 14.77 -7.34 -3.08
C GLY A 282 15.83 -6.38 -3.58
N PRO A 283 15.60 -5.72 -4.71
CA PRO A 283 16.48 -4.66 -5.14
C PRO A 283 16.50 -3.56 -4.08
N ARG A 284 17.72 -3.19 -3.68
CA ARG A 284 17.92 -2.13 -2.68
C ARG A 284 17.51 -0.77 -3.24
N PRO A 285 16.97 0.12 -2.39
CA PRO A 285 16.78 1.53 -2.72
C PRO A 285 18.06 2.17 -3.29
N PRO A 286 17.94 3.22 -4.11
CA PRO A 286 19.11 3.89 -4.66
C PRO A 286 20.00 4.46 -3.54
N ALA A 287 21.24 3.97 -3.48
CA ALA A 287 22.17 4.25 -2.38
C ALA A 287 22.69 5.69 -2.41
N THR A 288 22.94 6.24 -3.60
CA THR A 288 23.49 7.59 -3.76
C THR A 288 22.41 8.61 -4.09
N GLN A 289 22.68 9.87 -3.75
CA GLN A 289 21.79 10.98 -4.10
C GLN A 289 21.60 11.08 -5.62
N ASP A 290 22.65 10.81 -6.39
CA ASP A 290 22.66 10.89 -7.85
C ASP A 290 21.74 9.83 -8.48
N GLN A 291 21.81 8.59 -7.98
CA GLN A 291 20.90 7.53 -8.41
C GLN A 291 19.44 7.86 -8.07
N ARG A 292 19.17 8.42 -6.86
CA ARG A 292 17.81 8.86 -6.48
C ARG A 292 17.28 9.94 -7.42
N ARG A 293 18.11 10.94 -7.76
CA ARG A 293 17.73 12.01 -8.70
C ARG A 293 17.41 11.48 -10.09
N ALA A 294 18.27 10.62 -10.62
CA ALA A 294 18.06 10.00 -11.94
C ALA A 294 16.76 9.17 -11.95
N LEU A 295 16.52 8.40 -10.89
CA LEU A 295 15.28 7.63 -10.73
C LEU A 295 14.05 8.53 -10.67
N HIS A 296 14.06 9.60 -9.86
CA HIS A 296 12.95 10.55 -9.78
C HIS A 296 12.65 11.22 -11.12
N LYS A 297 13.69 11.59 -11.89
CA LYS A 297 13.52 12.13 -13.24
C LYS A 297 12.84 11.11 -14.17
N ARG A 298 13.27 9.85 -14.13
CA ARG A 298 12.68 8.75 -14.94
C ARG A 298 11.24 8.48 -14.54
N LEU A 299 10.93 8.40 -13.25
CA LEU A 299 9.56 8.24 -12.74
C LEU A 299 8.66 9.39 -13.21
N ARG A 300 9.16 10.63 -13.12
CA ARG A 300 8.45 11.81 -13.62
C ARG A 300 8.13 11.68 -15.11
N GLU A 301 9.12 11.34 -15.92
CA GLU A 301 8.96 11.21 -17.37
C GLU A 301 8.03 10.05 -17.74
N ALA A 302 8.19 8.90 -17.09
CA ALA A 302 7.42 7.70 -17.37
C ALA A 302 5.95 7.84 -16.95
N ARG A 303 5.68 8.52 -15.83
CA ARG A 303 4.30 8.85 -15.40
C ARG A 303 3.68 9.95 -16.24
N GLY A 304 4.45 10.53 -17.15
CA GLY A 304 4.09 11.73 -17.84
C GLY A 304 3.77 12.81 -16.81
N LEU A 305 4.78 13.45 -16.24
CA LEU A 305 4.64 14.67 -15.46
C LEU A 305 5.68 15.69 -15.96
N SER A 306 5.25 16.94 -16.12
CA SER A 306 6.15 18.06 -16.36
C SER A 306 6.74 18.54 -15.03
N GLN A 307 7.88 19.23 -15.07
CA GLN A 307 8.46 19.82 -13.86
C GLN A 307 7.53 20.86 -13.21
N SER A 308 6.66 21.51 -13.99
CA SER A 308 5.67 22.47 -13.47
C SER A 308 4.54 21.77 -12.73
N GLU A 309 4.02 20.66 -13.27
CA GLU A 309 3.01 19.83 -12.61
C GLU A 309 3.56 19.26 -11.31
N VAL A 310 4.83 18.83 -11.31
CA VAL A 310 5.51 18.37 -10.09
C VAL A 310 5.64 19.48 -9.07
N ALA A 311 6.10 20.65 -9.47
CA ALA A 311 6.22 21.80 -8.58
C ALA A 311 4.86 22.20 -7.95
N ALA A 312 3.78 22.18 -8.73
CA ALA A 312 2.43 22.40 -8.24
C ALA A 312 1.99 21.32 -7.24
N GLY A 313 2.18 20.04 -7.57
CA GLY A 313 1.86 18.92 -6.68
C GLY A 313 2.64 18.97 -5.36
N LEU A 314 3.93 19.29 -5.41
CA LEU A 314 4.76 19.45 -4.21
C LEU A 314 4.34 20.65 -3.36
N THR A 315 3.86 21.73 -3.99
CA THR A 315 3.31 22.90 -3.27
C THR A 315 2.06 22.52 -2.47
N VAL A 316 1.14 21.79 -3.10
CA VAL A 316 -0.07 21.28 -2.44
C VAL A 316 0.29 20.31 -1.32
N LEU A 317 1.18 19.35 -1.59
CA LEU A 317 1.59 18.34 -0.63
C LEU A 317 2.28 18.94 0.60
N GLY A 318 3.23 19.85 0.39
CA GLY A 318 4.03 20.41 1.49
C GLY A 318 3.25 21.35 2.42
N GLY A 319 2.09 21.87 1.97
CA GLY A 319 1.36 22.91 2.69
C GLY A 319 2.22 24.14 3.02
N THR A 320 3.31 24.36 2.26
CA THR A 320 4.33 25.33 2.61
C THR A 320 3.86 26.74 2.29
N ALA A 321 4.16 27.70 3.17
CA ALA A 321 3.89 29.12 2.92
C ALA A 321 4.58 29.66 1.64
N ARG A 322 5.66 29.00 1.20
CA ARG A 322 6.35 29.29 -0.06
C ARG A 322 6.09 28.19 -1.07
N PRO A 323 5.53 28.50 -2.25
CA PRO A 323 5.37 27.53 -3.33
C PRO A 323 6.69 26.93 -3.77
N VAL A 324 6.66 25.65 -4.13
CA VAL A 324 7.76 24.98 -4.82
C VAL A 324 7.77 25.45 -6.27
N SER A 325 8.92 25.93 -6.74
CA SER A 325 9.09 26.43 -8.11
C SER A 325 9.57 25.31 -9.05
N LEU A 326 9.24 25.43 -10.34
CA LEU A 326 9.79 24.57 -11.39
C LEU A 326 11.33 24.55 -11.38
N HIS A 327 11.97 25.68 -11.09
CA HIS A 327 13.43 25.79 -11.02
C HIS A 327 14.02 24.92 -9.91
N GLN A 328 13.33 24.74 -8.78
CA GLN A 328 13.77 23.83 -7.73
C GLN A 328 13.66 22.36 -8.18
N VAL A 329 12.60 21.98 -8.88
CA VAL A 329 12.51 20.63 -9.46
C VAL A 329 13.61 20.40 -10.50
N HIS A 330 13.81 21.37 -11.41
CA HIS A 330 14.83 21.29 -12.46
C HIS A 330 16.26 21.22 -11.91
N ASN A 331 16.60 22.12 -10.99
CA ASN A 331 17.92 22.12 -10.38
C ASN A 331 18.12 20.78 -9.63
N TYR A 332 17.05 20.16 -9.09
CA TYR A 332 17.16 18.94 -8.30
C TYR A 332 17.56 17.86 -9.26
N GLU A 333 16.76 17.59 -10.28
CA GLU A 333 17.02 16.57 -11.30
C GLU A 333 18.37 16.73 -12.02
N SER A 334 18.86 17.96 -12.19
CA SER A 334 20.17 18.24 -12.82
C SER A 334 21.37 18.14 -11.86
N GLY A 335 21.15 17.91 -10.56
CA GLY A 335 22.23 17.82 -9.57
C GLY A 335 22.91 19.15 -9.25
N ARG A 336 22.30 20.29 -9.60
CA ARG A 336 22.83 21.63 -9.28
C ARG A 336 22.61 21.92 -7.79
N SER A 337 23.56 21.49 -6.97
CA SER A 337 23.45 21.29 -5.51
C SER A 337 23.22 22.54 -4.67
N LYS A 338 23.67 23.73 -5.10
CA LYS A 338 23.61 24.93 -4.26
C LYS A 338 22.20 25.57 -4.15
N ALA A 339 21.23 25.14 -4.95
CA ALA A 339 19.90 25.77 -5.03
C ALA A 339 18.76 25.00 -4.33
N HIS A 340 19.00 23.79 -3.81
CA HIS A 340 17.96 22.94 -3.17
C HIS A 340 17.93 23.11 -1.67
N ARG A 341 17.31 24.20 -1.21
CA ARG A 341 16.98 24.37 0.21
C ARG A 341 15.55 23.95 0.54
N LEU A 342 14.95 23.05 -0.24
CA LEU A 342 13.70 22.41 0.17
C LEU A 342 14.06 21.18 1.00
N PRO A 343 13.89 21.23 2.34
CA PRO A 343 14.11 20.06 3.17
C PRO A 343 13.22 18.93 2.68
N GLN A 344 13.73 17.69 2.70
CA GLN A 344 12.94 16.49 2.41
C GLN A 344 12.31 16.44 1.00
N LEU A 345 12.80 17.25 0.04
CA LEU A 345 12.34 17.19 -1.35
C LEU A 345 12.33 15.76 -1.93
N PRO A 346 13.33 14.90 -1.68
CA PRO A 346 13.28 13.50 -2.16
C PRO A 346 12.09 12.72 -1.61
N ALA A 347 11.73 12.90 -0.33
CA ALA A 347 10.58 12.24 0.27
C ALA A 347 9.25 12.79 -0.27
N MET A 348 9.16 14.09 -0.54
CA MET A 348 7.97 14.66 -1.19
C MET A 348 7.79 14.13 -2.62
N LEU A 349 8.89 13.99 -3.36
CA LEU A 349 8.89 13.39 -4.70
C LEU A 349 8.50 11.91 -4.66
N ASP A 350 8.99 11.16 -3.68
CA ASP A 350 8.58 9.77 -3.46
C ASP A 350 7.06 9.67 -3.29
N VAL A 351 6.46 10.47 -2.40
CA VAL A 351 5.00 10.48 -2.18
C VAL A 351 4.25 10.83 -3.47
N LEU A 352 4.65 11.92 -4.15
CA LEU A 352 4.01 12.35 -5.39
C LEU A 352 4.14 11.30 -6.52
N TYR A 353 5.26 10.59 -6.56
CA TYR A 353 5.51 9.52 -7.51
C TYR A 353 5.13 8.14 -6.97
N GLY A 354 4.36 8.02 -5.90
CA GLY A 354 3.92 6.73 -5.36
C GLY A 354 5.06 5.75 -5.12
N GLY A 355 6.22 6.24 -4.67
CA GLY A 355 7.45 5.47 -4.45
C GLY A 355 7.40 4.52 -3.26
N TRP A 356 6.46 4.76 -2.34
CA TRP A 356 6.29 4.04 -1.08
C TRP A 356 7.56 4.03 -0.21
N GLY A 357 8.23 5.17 -0.15
CA GLY A 357 9.50 5.35 0.55
C GLY A 357 10.69 4.64 -0.08
N TRP A 358 10.56 3.96 -1.21
CA TRP A 358 11.67 3.24 -1.83
C TRP A 358 12.63 4.19 -2.58
N THR A 359 12.19 5.38 -2.96
CA THR A 359 13.02 6.35 -3.70
C THR A 359 13.60 7.44 -2.81
N CYS A 360 13.30 7.42 -1.50
CA CYS A 360 13.82 8.36 -0.52
C CYS A 360 14.35 7.68 0.75
N PHE A 361 15.31 8.34 1.39
CA PHE A 361 15.78 7.96 2.72
C PHE A 361 16.22 9.22 3.46
N GLU A 362 15.27 9.83 4.18
CA GLU A 362 15.44 11.17 4.77
C GLU A 362 15.41 11.06 6.29
N ALA A 363 16.45 11.57 6.95
CA ALA A 363 16.53 11.56 8.41
C ALA A 363 15.40 12.38 9.04
N VAL A 364 14.82 11.84 10.11
CA VAL A 364 13.77 12.49 10.90
C VAL A 364 14.36 12.97 12.19
N ARG A 365 13.99 14.18 12.59
CA ARG A 365 14.42 14.73 13.87
C ARG A 365 13.74 13.95 15.00
N VAL A 366 14.57 13.41 15.88
CA VAL A 366 14.11 12.76 17.12
C VAL A 366 14.39 13.66 18.33
N ARG A 367 13.56 13.58 19.36
CA ARG A 367 13.80 14.20 20.67
C ARG A 367 13.60 13.15 21.76
N ARG A 368 14.44 13.17 22.80
CA ARG A 368 14.21 12.38 24.01
C ARG A 368 13.17 13.10 24.87
N VAL A 369 12.04 12.46 25.17
CA VAL A 369 10.93 13.04 25.96
C VAL A 369 10.85 12.48 27.38
N ALA A 370 11.41 11.31 27.62
CA ALA A 370 11.62 10.72 28.93
C ALA A 370 12.92 9.90 28.91
N GLN A 371 13.39 9.42 30.06
CA GLN A 371 14.67 8.70 30.18
C GLN A 371 14.84 7.62 29.10
N ARG A 372 13.78 6.85 28.82
CA ARG A 372 13.78 5.74 27.86
C ARG A 372 12.91 5.97 26.63
N VAL A 373 12.30 7.15 26.49
CA VAL A 373 11.32 7.40 25.42
C VAL A 373 11.85 8.45 24.46
N ILE A 374 11.98 8.03 23.20
CA ILE A 374 12.38 8.87 22.07
C ILE A 374 11.15 9.12 21.21
N GLN A 375 10.92 10.38 20.85
CA GLN A 375 9.81 10.81 20.02
C GLN A 375 10.35 11.29 18.66
N ALA A 376 9.85 10.70 17.58
CA ALA A 376 10.08 11.15 16.21
C ALA A 376 8.85 11.88 15.69
N THR A 377 9.04 13.07 15.11
CA THR A 377 7.94 13.88 14.55
C THR A 377 8.15 14.03 13.04
N PHE A 378 7.13 13.67 12.28
CA PHE A 378 7.17 13.66 10.81
C PHE A 378 6.42 14.86 10.26
N PRO A 379 6.72 15.29 9.02
CA PRO A 379 5.85 16.21 8.31
C PRO A 379 4.46 15.61 8.15
N SER A 380 3.40 16.42 8.30
CA SER A 380 2.00 15.94 8.21
C SER A 380 1.70 15.23 6.88
N TRP A 381 2.34 15.66 5.80
CA TRP A 381 2.20 15.07 4.47
C TRP A 381 2.88 13.71 4.27
N TRP A 382 3.82 13.31 5.15
CA TRP A 382 4.51 12.02 4.98
C TRP A 382 3.60 10.89 5.44
N ARG A 383 3.05 10.10 4.52
CA ARG A 383 2.36 8.86 4.91
C ARG A 383 2.97 7.69 4.17
N GLY A 384 3.51 6.74 4.92
CA GLY A 384 4.34 5.67 4.33
C GLY A 384 5.36 5.10 5.30
N PRO A 385 6.26 4.23 4.81
CA PRO A 385 7.17 3.49 5.65
C PRO A 385 8.22 4.41 6.31
N VAL A 386 8.58 4.03 7.52
CA VAL A 386 9.55 4.68 8.38
C VAL A 386 10.49 3.59 8.86
N ARG A 387 11.79 3.81 8.66
CA ARG A 387 12.82 2.97 9.24
C ARG A 387 13.21 3.50 10.62
N VAL A 388 13.15 2.63 11.62
CA VAL A 388 13.66 2.87 12.96
C VAL A 388 14.88 1.98 13.17
N SER A 389 16.07 2.57 13.23
CA SER A 389 17.31 1.86 13.57
C SER A 389 17.62 2.08 15.04
N VAL A 390 17.94 1.00 15.74
CA VAL A 390 18.36 1.03 17.14
C VAL A 390 19.76 0.46 17.31
N HIS A 391 20.57 1.16 18.10
CA HIS A 391 21.98 0.83 18.28
C HIS A 391 22.35 0.87 19.77
N PRO A 392 23.01 -0.18 20.30
CA PRO A 392 23.56 -0.15 21.64
C PRO A 392 24.74 0.83 21.68
N GLN A 393 24.79 1.68 22.71
CA GLN A 393 25.88 2.64 22.95
C GLN A 393 26.95 2.09 23.90
N ILE A 394 26.60 1.05 24.65
CA ILE A 394 27.41 0.32 25.62
C ILE A 394 27.13 -1.17 25.34
N PRO A 395 28.05 -2.13 25.61
CA PRO A 395 27.73 -3.56 25.53
C PRO A 395 26.42 -3.85 26.28
N ALA A 396 25.35 -4.07 25.53
CA ALA A 396 24.01 -4.16 26.07
C ALA A 396 23.76 -5.58 26.58
N VAL A 397 22.96 -5.68 27.66
CA VAL A 397 22.43 -6.96 28.09
C VAL A 397 21.37 -7.38 27.07
N ALA A 398 21.57 -8.52 26.41
CA ALA A 398 20.59 -9.07 25.48
C ALA A 398 19.28 -9.43 26.21
N GLY A 399 18.14 -9.30 25.53
CA GLY A 399 16.83 -9.74 26.05
C GLY A 399 15.94 -8.62 26.62
N GLU A 400 16.34 -7.36 26.54
CA GLU A 400 15.43 -6.24 26.84
C GLU A 400 14.54 -5.90 25.62
N GLY A 401 13.28 -5.55 25.88
CA GLY A 401 12.31 -5.20 24.84
C GLY A 401 12.41 -3.75 24.37
N ILE A 402 12.06 -3.52 23.11
CA ILE A 402 11.71 -2.22 22.53
C ILE A 402 10.20 -2.18 22.31
N THR A 403 9.58 -1.07 22.68
CA THR A 403 8.15 -0.83 22.44
C THR A 403 8.01 0.37 21.51
N PHE A 404 7.36 0.14 20.38
CA PHE A 404 6.86 1.17 19.50
C PHE A 404 5.45 1.53 19.97
N SER A 405 5.19 2.82 20.13
CA SER A 405 3.83 3.33 20.30
C SER A 405 3.61 4.43 19.28
N TRP A 406 2.56 4.27 18.50
CA TRP A 406 2.18 5.20 17.45
C TRP A 406 0.69 5.32 17.52
N TRP A 407 0.21 6.56 17.71
CA TRP A 407 -1.18 6.84 18.07
C TRP A 407 -1.48 6.35 19.52
N PRO A 408 -2.30 7.02 20.34
CA PRO A 408 -2.53 6.62 21.73
C PRO A 408 -3.13 5.21 21.87
N SER A 409 -3.68 4.66 20.79
CA SER A 409 -4.43 3.42 20.75
C SER A 409 -3.62 2.21 20.28
N MET A 410 -2.39 2.36 19.76
CA MET A 410 -1.65 1.24 19.15
C MET A 410 -0.19 1.16 19.65
N SER A 411 0.27 -0.07 19.90
CA SER A 411 1.63 -0.39 20.32
C SER A 411 2.12 -1.67 19.66
N ALA A 412 3.42 -1.77 19.41
CA ALA A 412 4.09 -3.00 18.99
C ALA A 412 5.30 -3.25 19.88
N ASP A 413 5.45 -4.49 20.37
CA ASP A 413 6.58 -4.90 21.21
C ASP A 413 7.53 -5.79 20.40
N ARG A 414 8.84 -5.62 20.61
CA ARG A 414 9.90 -6.42 19.99
C ARG A 414 10.99 -6.71 21.02
N GLU A 415 11.57 -7.90 20.97
CA GLU A 415 12.76 -8.19 21.76
C GLU A 415 14.02 -7.73 21.01
N LEU A 416 14.96 -7.12 21.72
CA LEU A 416 16.25 -6.74 21.16
C LEU A 416 17.34 -7.78 21.50
N GLY A 417 18.12 -8.13 20.48
CA GLY A 417 19.40 -8.80 20.67
C GLY A 417 20.48 -7.83 21.15
N ALA A 418 21.73 -8.31 21.23
CA ALA A 418 22.89 -7.46 21.53
C ALA A 418 23.37 -6.63 20.32
N GLU A 419 22.87 -6.93 19.12
CA GLU A 419 23.28 -6.32 17.86
C GLU A 419 22.34 -5.18 17.43
N PRO A 420 22.80 -4.23 16.60
CA PRO A 420 21.93 -3.24 15.99
C PRO A 420 20.78 -3.88 15.20
N ALA A 421 19.60 -3.29 15.30
CA ALA A 421 18.42 -3.73 14.58
C ALA A 421 17.78 -2.56 13.82
N ALA A 422 17.12 -2.86 12.70
CA ALA A 422 16.31 -1.90 11.97
C ALA A 422 14.90 -2.46 11.80
N PHE A 423 13.91 -1.61 11.97
CA PHE A 423 12.50 -1.94 11.86
C PHE A 423 11.82 -1.03 10.82
N THR A 424 10.92 -1.58 10.02
CA THR A 424 10.04 -0.81 9.14
C THR A 424 8.66 -0.70 9.80
N VAL A 425 8.17 0.53 9.91
CA VAL A 425 6.87 0.88 10.48
C VAL A 425 6.15 1.85 9.54
N CYS A 426 4.88 1.65 9.26
CA CYS A 426 4.10 2.53 8.39
C CYS A 426 3.47 3.68 9.18
N ARG A 427 3.78 4.92 8.77
CA ARG A 427 3.10 6.12 9.28
C ARG A 427 1.68 6.19 8.75
N VAL A 428 0.74 6.12 9.67
CA VAL A 428 -0.70 6.13 9.38
C VAL A 428 -1.43 7.29 10.07
N SER A 429 -0.82 7.86 11.12
CA SER A 429 -1.37 8.96 11.92
C SER A 429 -0.47 10.20 11.90
N ASP A 430 -1.07 11.37 12.15
CA ASP A 430 -0.32 12.60 12.36
C ASP A 430 0.42 12.67 13.69
N GLU A 431 0.09 11.76 14.62
CA GLU A 431 0.74 11.64 15.90
C GLU A 431 2.22 11.28 15.78
N PRO A 432 3.08 11.76 16.71
CA PRO A 432 4.47 11.38 16.77
C PRO A 432 4.65 9.88 17.04
N LEU A 433 5.63 9.26 16.41
CA LEU A 433 6.08 7.92 16.78
C LEU A 433 6.89 8.01 18.07
N ARG A 434 6.53 7.21 19.07
CA ARG A 434 7.28 7.06 20.32
C ARG A 434 7.95 5.70 20.32
N VAL A 435 9.23 5.69 20.63
CA VAL A 435 10.07 4.50 20.70
C VAL A 435 10.63 4.44 22.11
N GLN A 436 10.18 3.46 22.89
CA GLN A 436 10.73 3.17 24.20
C GLN A 436 11.85 2.16 24.04
N VAL A 437 13.08 2.57 24.37
CA VAL A 437 14.28 1.74 24.29
C VAL A 437 14.90 1.51 25.67
N PRO A 438 15.63 0.40 25.86
CA PRO A 438 16.46 0.16 27.04
C PRO A 438 17.47 1.29 27.32
N ASP A 439 17.98 1.33 28.56
CA ASP A 439 19.07 2.24 28.90
C ASP A 439 20.33 1.89 28.08
N GLY A 440 21.08 2.91 27.66
CA GLY A 440 22.27 2.72 26.83
C GLY A 440 21.97 2.43 25.36
N TRP A 441 20.73 2.53 24.89
CA TRP A 441 20.40 2.44 23.46
C TRP A 441 20.13 3.81 22.83
N SER A 442 20.42 3.91 21.54
CA SER A 442 20.12 5.07 20.70
C SER A 442 19.20 4.70 19.55
N VAL A 443 18.39 5.65 19.12
CA VAL A 443 17.42 5.48 18.03
C VAL A 443 17.69 6.50 16.94
N GLN A 444 17.69 6.03 15.70
CA GLN A 444 17.67 6.85 14.50
C GLN A 444 16.39 6.54 13.72
N VAL A 445 15.74 7.57 13.20
CA VAL A 445 14.49 7.43 12.44
C VAL A 445 14.65 8.07 11.07
N HIS A 446 14.21 7.37 10.04
CA HIS A 446 14.25 7.83 8.65
C HIS A 446 12.89 7.63 7.99
N MET A 447 12.48 8.58 7.15
CA MET A 447 11.40 8.38 6.17
C MET A 447 11.95 7.55 5.02
N GLY A 448 11.30 6.45 4.69
CA GLY A 448 11.72 5.56 3.62
C GLY A 448 11.53 4.09 3.96
N TYR A 449 11.47 3.28 2.93
CA TYR A 449 11.41 1.83 3.02
C TYR A 449 12.82 1.24 3.01
N ASP A 450 13.10 0.35 3.95
CA ASP A 450 14.34 -0.43 3.98
C ASP A 450 14.01 -1.91 3.82
N PRO A 451 14.41 -2.56 2.71
CA PRO A 451 14.14 -3.99 2.50
C PRO A 451 14.86 -4.90 3.50
N ASP A 452 15.94 -4.42 4.13
CA ASP A 452 16.72 -5.19 5.09
C ASP A 452 16.20 -5.02 6.53
N ALA A 453 15.25 -4.11 6.76
CA ALA A 453 14.65 -3.88 8.07
C ALA A 453 13.51 -4.88 8.36
N VAL A 454 13.40 -5.28 9.63
CA VAL A 454 12.34 -6.18 10.11
C VAL A 454 11.00 -5.46 10.03
N ASP A 455 10.01 -6.07 9.38
CA ASP A 455 8.66 -5.50 9.36
C ASP A 455 8.06 -5.54 10.78
N ALA A 456 7.61 -4.39 11.25
CA ALA A 456 6.92 -4.23 12.52
C ALA A 456 5.45 -3.86 12.34
N ASN A 457 4.93 -3.84 11.10
CA ASN A 457 3.54 -3.49 10.80
C ASN A 457 2.53 -4.58 11.21
N ASP A 458 2.95 -5.85 11.19
CA ASP A 458 2.06 -6.96 11.51
C ASP A 458 1.81 -7.10 13.03
N ASP A 459 2.58 -6.40 13.87
CA ASP A 459 2.63 -6.58 15.33
C ASP A 459 2.01 -5.44 16.12
N TRP A 460 1.38 -4.50 15.42
CA TRP A 460 0.60 -3.48 16.09
C TRP A 460 -0.63 -4.08 16.73
N VAL A 461 -0.74 -3.88 18.03
CA VAL A 461 -1.87 -4.29 18.85
C VAL A 461 -2.43 -3.08 19.57
N PRO A 462 -3.71 -3.10 19.93
CA PRO A 462 -4.28 -2.02 20.71
C PRO A 462 -3.53 -1.84 22.04
N ALA A 463 -3.22 -0.59 22.36
CA ALA A 463 -2.51 -0.21 23.59
C ALA A 463 -3.38 -0.38 24.85
N SER A 464 -4.70 -0.54 24.68
CA SER A 464 -5.67 -0.83 25.74
C SER A 464 -6.87 -1.58 25.17
N GLU A 465 -7.68 -2.18 26.03
CA GLU A 465 -8.94 -2.84 25.63
C GLU A 465 -9.91 -1.85 24.96
N LEU A 466 -10.10 -0.66 25.54
CA LEU A 466 -10.94 0.40 24.96
C LEU A 466 -10.47 0.83 23.57
N ALA A 467 -9.17 1.01 23.40
CA ALA A 467 -8.58 1.31 22.10
C ALA A 467 -8.84 0.18 21.11
N GLY A 468 -8.75 -1.06 21.60
CA GLY A 468 -9.08 -2.23 20.82
C GLY A 468 -10.51 -2.18 20.33
N ASP A 469 -11.48 -1.99 21.23
CA ASP A 469 -12.90 -1.97 20.89
C ASP A 469 -13.21 -0.93 19.81
N GLN A 470 -12.59 0.24 19.91
CA GLN A 470 -12.74 1.31 18.91
C GLN A 470 -12.18 0.91 17.55
N ILE A 471 -10.98 0.32 17.52
CA ILE A 471 -10.38 -0.14 16.26
C ILE A 471 -11.18 -1.32 15.69
N PHE A 472 -11.63 -2.25 16.52
CA PHE A 472 -12.47 -3.35 16.09
C PHE A 472 -13.79 -2.84 15.50
N ASP A 473 -14.45 -1.88 16.15
CA ASP A 473 -15.66 -1.26 15.63
C ASP A 473 -15.43 -0.56 14.29
N HIS A 474 -14.29 0.11 14.13
CA HIS A 474 -13.91 0.77 12.90
C HIS A 474 -13.65 -0.23 11.77
N VAL A 475 -12.83 -1.24 12.04
CA VAL A 475 -12.54 -2.33 11.09
C VAL A 475 -13.83 -3.06 10.73
N LEU A 476 -14.59 -3.52 11.72
CA LEU A 476 -15.84 -4.24 11.50
C LEU A 476 -16.89 -3.39 10.79
N GLY A 477 -17.02 -2.11 11.14
CA GLY A 477 -17.89 -1.16 10.44
C GLY A 477 -17.50 -1.00 8.97
N GLY A 478 -16.20 -0.92 8.69
CA GLY A 478 -15.68 -0.90 7.32
C GLY A 478 -16.03 -2.17 6.54
N TRP A 479 -15.94 -3.33 7.18
CA TRP A 479 -16.24 -4.62 6.56
C TRP A 479 -17.74 -4.85 6.35
N LEU A 480 -18.58 -4.45 7.30
CA LEU A 480 -20.02 -4.51 7.15
C LEU A 480 -20.47 -3.61 5.99
N HIS A 481 -19.88 -2.42 5.86
CA HIS A 481 -20.15 -1.54 4.73
C HIS A 481 -19.83 -2.21 3.38
N LEU A 482 -18.71 -2.96 3.27
CA LEU A 482 -18.34 -3.68 2.04
C LEU A 482 -19.43 -4.64 1.55
N ILE A 483 -20.17 -5.27 2.48
CA ILE A 483 -21.25 -6.21 2.15
C ILE A 483 -22.64 -5.59 2.23
N SER A 484 -22.73 -4.26 2.23
CA SER A 484 -24.01 -3.55 2.37
C SER A 484 -24.79 -3.98 3.62
N LYS A 485 -24.06 -4.22 4.72
CA LYS A 485 -24.59 -4.47 6.05
C LYS A 485 -24.24 -3.32 6.98
N THR A 486 -25.04 -3.13 8.01
CA THR A 486 -24.83 -2.12 9.04
C THR A 486 -24.38 -2.76 10.35
N LYS A 487 -23.81 -1.97 11.26
CA LYS A 487 -23.57 -2.41 12.64
C LYS A 487 -24.86 -2.92 13.29
N ALA A 488 -26.00 -2.29 13.00
CA ALA A 488 -27.31 -2.75 13.48
C ALA A 488 -27.74 -4.10 12.90
N ASP A 489 -27.34 -4.45 11.67
CA ASP A 489 -27.60 -5.79 11.12
C ASP A 489 -26.76 -6.86 11.83
N LEU A 490 -25.50 -6.55 12.14
CA LEU A 490 -24.66 -7.42 12.94
C LEU A 490 -25.19 -7.54 14.37
N ASP A 491 -25.51 -6.43 15.03
CA ASP A 491 -26.08 -6.44 16.38
C ASP A 491 -27.42 -7.19 16.39
N ARG A 492 -28.25 -7.08 15.35
CA ARG A 492 -29.46 -7.90 15.23
C ARG A 492 -29.13 -9.38 15.07
N ALA A 493 -28.13 -9.74 14.27
CA ALA A 493 -27.69 -11.14 14.16
C ALA A 493 -27.15 -11.67 15.50
N LEU A 494 -26.34 -10.89 16.22
CA LEU A 494 -25.70 -11.26 17.50
C LEU A 494 -26.62 -11.13 18.72
N CYS A 495 -27.65 -10.29 18.67
CA CYS A 495 -28.50 -10.01 19.82
C CYS A 495 -29.97 -10.40 19.62
N SER A 496 -30.37 -10.94 18.47
CA SER A 496 -31.70 -11.55 18.36
C SER A 496 -31.72 -12.80 19.22
N PRO A 497 -32.48 -12.83 20.33
CA PRO A 497 -32.81 -14.11 20.95
C PRO A 497 -33.53 -14.92 19.89
N GLU A 498 -33.18 -16.20 19.76
CA GLU A 498 -33.92 -17.11 18.89
C GLU A 498 -35.42 -16.86 19.10
N SER A 499 -36.09 -16.34 18.08
CA SER A 499 -37.54 -16.47 17.99
C SER A 499 -37.78 -17.95 17.65
N GLY A 500 -37.60 -18.79 18.67
CA GLY A 500 -38.07 -20.15 18.68
C GLY A 500 -39.58 -20.10 18.57
N THR A 501 -40.06 -20.33 17.36
CA THR A 501 -41.19 -21.20 17.01
C THR A 501 -41.34 -21.19 15.49
N LEU A 502 -40.70 -22.16 14.84
CA LEU A 502 -41.26 -22.77 13.64
C LEU A 502 -42.32 -23.77 14.15
N GLU A 503 -43.59 -23.54 13.81
CA GLU A 503 -44.61 -24.60 13.78
C GLU A 503 -44.35 -25.58 12.64
#